data_AF-A0A8T1YZA3-F1
#
_entry.id   AF-A0A8T1YZA3-F1
#
_cell.length_a   1.000
_cell.length_b   1.000
_cell.length_c   1.000
_cell.angle_alpha   90.00
_cell.angle_beta   90.00
_cell.angle_gamma   90.00
#
_symmetry.space_group_name_H-M   'P 1'
#
loop_
_entity.id
_entity.type
_entity.pdbx_description
1 polymer ?
#
loop_
_entity_poly.entity_id
_entity_poly.type
_entity_poly.pdbx_seq_one_letter_code
_entity_poly.pdbx_strand_id
1 'polypeptide(L)'
;MRSSSYLLQTLGLLLLCCTVAANKEPLENAKYKDPKEPLGVRIKNLMSHMTLEEKIGQMVQLERANATTEVMKKYLIGSVFSGGGSVPTPYASPEAWVNMVNEIQKKALSTRLGIPIIYGIDAVHGHNTVYNATIFPHNIGLGVTRDPGLVKRIGEATALEVRATGIQYVFAPCIAVCRDPRWGRCYESYSEDHKIVQQMTEIIPGLQGDLPFGQKGVPFVAGKTKVAACAKHFVGDGGTLRGMNANNTVINTNGLLGIHMPAYYDAVKKGVATVMVSYSSINGLKMHANKKLITGFLKNKLKFRGIVISDYLGVDQINTPLGANYSHSVYAAITAGLDMFMDSSNLTKLIDELTSLVKRKLIPMSRIDDAVKRILRVKFTMGLFENPIADHSLANQLGSKEHRELAREAVRKSLVLLKNGENADKPLLPLPKKANKILVAGTHADNLGYQCGGWTITWQGLSGNNLTIGTHLSSIHSNESSSYSTLGFL
;
A
#
# COMPACT_ATOMS: atom_id res chain seq x y z
N MET A 1 48.81 77.22 -26.72
CA MET A 1 49.16 76.30 -27.82
C MET A 1 48.10 75.21 -27.91
N ARG A 2 47.41 75.10 -29.06
CA ARG A 2 46.67 73.94 -29.61
C ARG A 2 45.45 73.42 -28.79
N SER A 3 44.20 73.72 -29.19
CA SER A 3 43.32 72.98 -30.16
C SER A 3 42.69 71.72 -29.54
N SER A 4 41.43 71.31 -29.64
CA SER A 4 40.22 71.71 -30.38
C SER A 4 39.00 70.98 -29.79
N SER A 5 37.82 71.40 -30.25
CA SER A 5 36.41 71.06 -29.96
C SER A 5 35.86 69.71 -30.44
N TYR A 6 34.57 69.46 -30.08
CA TYR A 6 33.54 68.54 -30.66
C TYR A 6 33.43 67.15 -30.00
N LEU A 7 32.28 66.47 -29.85
CA LEU A 7 30.84 66.70 -29.99
C LEU A 7 30.14 65.43 -29.40
N LEU A 8 28.86 65.55 -29.02
CA LEU A 8 27.89 64.52 -28.59
C LEU A 8 28.08 63.08 -29.13
N GLN A 9 27.88 62.09 -28.25
CA GLN A 9 27.12 60.87 -28.58
C GLN A 9 26.40 60.30 -27.34
N THR A 10 25.09 60.48 -27.34
CA THR A 10 24.08 59.76 -26.55
C THR A 10 23.84 58.34 -27.10
N LEU A 11 23.22 57.49 -26.27
CA LEU A 11 22.64 56.15 -26.54
C LEU A 11 23.62 54.95 -26.54
N GLY A 12 23.38 53.99 -25.62
CA GLY A 12 23.81 52.61 -25.85
C GLY A 12 24.22 51.76 -24.64
N LEU A 13 23.58 51.85 -23.48
CA LEU A 13 23.64 50.77 -22.48
C LEU A 13 22.23 50.40 -21.99
N LEU A 14 21.46 49.84 -22.92
CA LEU A 14 20.28 49.04 -22.60
C LEU A 14 20.52 47.63 -23.17
N LEU A 15 20.16 46.62 -22.37
CA LEU A 15 20.06 45.20 -22.71
C LEU A 15 21.37 44.41 -22.91
N LEU A 16 21.83 43.80 -21.81
CA LEU A 16 22.20 42.38 -21.86
C LEU A 16 21.84 41.67 -20.54
N CYS A 17 20.62 41.86 -20.06
CA CYS A 17 19.96 40.83 -19.26
C CYS A 17 19.50 39.75 -20.23
N CYS A 18 20.42 38.90 -20.67
CA CYS A 18 20.08 37.61 -21.27
C CYS A 18 19.36 36.81 -20.18
N THR A 19 18.03 36.91 -20.18
CA THR A 19 17.16 35.89 -19.63
C THR A 19 17.53 34.60 -20.32
N VAL A 20 18.33 33.76 -19.65
CA VAL A 20 18.42 32.35 -19.99
C VAL A 20 17.04 31.76 -19.65
N ALA A 21 16.07 31.98 -20.53
CA ALA A 21 14.93 31.11 -20.61
C ALA A 21 15.52 29.75 -20.93
N ALA A 22 15.61 28.88 -19.90
CA ALA A 22 16.02 27.51 -20.08
C ALA A 22 15.06 26.91 -21.12
N ASN A 23 15.53 26.77 -22.36
CA ASN A 23 14.81 26.09 -23.43
C ASN A 23 14.54 24.68 -22.94
N LYS A 24 13.33 24.45 -22.41
CA LYS A 24 12.90 23.12 -22.00
C LYS A 24 12.85 22.28 -23.27
N GLU A 25 13.49 21.12 -23.21
CA GLU A 25 13.49 20.14 -24.30
C GLU A 25 12.06 19.85 -24.77
N PRO A 26 11.81 19.74 -26.09
CA PRO A 26 10.49 19.36 -26.61
C PRO A 26 10.01 18.04 -25.99
N LEU A 27 8.73 17.95 -25.63
CA LEU A 27 8.15 16.77 -24.94
C LEU A 27 8.23 15.47 -25.77
N GLU A 28 8.42 15.56 -27.09
CA GLU A 28 8.61 14.41 -27.98
C GLU A 28 9.91 13.65 -27.69
N ASN A 29 10.98 14.35 -27.31
CA ASN A 29 12.30 13.76 -27.02
C ASN A 29 12.63 13.78 -25.51
N ALA A 30 11.64 13.98 -24.64
CA ALA A 30 11.89 14.15 -23.23
C ALA A 30 12.50 12.89 -22.58
N LYS A 31 13.69 13.03 -21.99
CA LYS A 31 14.48 11.94 -21.40
C LYS A 31 13.72 11.08 -20.39
N TYR A 32 12.71 11.62 -19.71
CA TYR A 32 11.92 10.81 -18.78
C TYR A 32 11.14 9.67 -19.45
N LYS A 33 10.89 9.75 -20.76
CA LYS A 33 10.22 8.70 -21.54
C LYS A 33 11.16 7.59 -21.98
N ASP A 34 12.48 7.81 -22.00
CA ASP A 34 13.45 6.78 -22.40
C ASP A 34 13.77 5.84 -21.21
N PRO A 35 13.44 4.55 -21.27
CA PRO A 35 13.75 3.60 -20.21
C PRO A 35 15.25 3.31 -20.05
N LYS A 36 16.09 3.67 -21.03
CA LYS A 36 17.56 3.49 -20.96
C LYS A 36 18.25 4.57 -20.14
N GLU A 37 17.58 5.71 -19.93
CA GLU A 37 18.13 6.81 -19.13
C GLU A 37 18.19 6.43 -17.63
N PRO A 38 19.25 6.83 -16.90
CA PRO A 38 19.33 6.57 -15.47
C PRO A 38 18.12 7.14 -14.72
N LEU A 39 17.63 6.40 -13.72
CA LEU A 39 16.45 6.78 -12.91
C LEU A 39 16.49 8.24 -12.41
N GLY A 40 17.65 8.69 -11.92
CA GLY A 40 17.83 10.07 -11.45
C GLY A 40 17.67 11.13 -12.54
N VAL A 41 18.08 10.82 -13.77
CA VAL A 41 17.93 11.69 -14.95
C VAL A 41 16.46 11.78 -15.34
N ARG A 42 15.77 10.63 -15.43
CA ARG A 42 14.34 10.57 -15.78
C ARG A 42 13.48 11.38 -14.81
N ILE A 43 13.71 11.21 -13.49
CA ILE A 43 12.97 11.96 -12.46
C ILE A 43 13.25 13.47 -12.57
N LYS A 44 14.52 13.86 -12.67
CA LYS A 44 14.90 15.29 -12.77
C LYS A 44 14.32 15.94 -14.03
N ASN A 45 14.39 15.25 -15.17
CA ASN A 45 13.83 15.72 -16.42
C ASN A 45 12.30 15.90 -16.29
N LEU A 46 11.56 14.88 -15.85
CA LEU A 46 10.11 14.98 -15.67
C LEU A 46 9.72 16.14 -14.73
N MET A 47 10.34 16.23 -13.56
CA MET A 47 10.04 17.29 -12.58
C MET A 47 10.32 18.70 -13.10
N SER A 48 11.26 18.87 -14.04
CA SER A 48 11.55 20.16 -14.67
C SER A 48 10.44 20.63 -15.62
N HIS A 49 9.67 19.68 -16.16
CA HIS A 49 8.50 19.98 -17.00
C HIS A 49 7.22 20.17 -16.18
N MET A 50 7.17 19.73 -14.92
CA MET A 50 5.95 19.77 -14.11
C MET A 50 5.58 21.18 -13.61
N THR A 51 4.30 21.53 -13.71
CA THR A 51 3.72 22.69 -13.01
C THR A 51 3.50 22.40 -11.53
N LEU A 52 3.11 23.41 -10.74
CA LEU A 52 2.74 23.20 -9.35
C LEU A 52 1.51 22.28 -9.23
N GLU A 53 0.53 22.45 -10.11
CA GLU A 53 -0.71 21.67 -10.16
C GLU A 53 -0.42 20.21 -10.47
N GLU A 54 0.44 19.93 -11.45
CA GLU A 54 0.87 18.56 -11.76
C GLU A 54 1.63 17.93 -10.57
N LYS A 55 2.42 18.71 -9.84
CA LYS A 55 3.13 18.22 -8.65
C LYS A 55 2.18 17.91 -7.50
N ILE A 56 1.22 18.79 -7.22
CA ILE A 56 0.21 18.57 -6.18
C ILE A 56 -0.69 17.39 -6.56
N GLY A 57 -1.09 17.28 -7.82
CA GLY A 57 -1.86 16.14 -8.33
C GLY A 57 -1.17 14.80 -8.05
N GLN A 58 0.16 14.72 -8.22
CA GLN A 58 0.92 13.51 -7.88
C GLN A 58 0.86 13.13 -6.39
N MET A 59 0.65 14.10 -5.50
CA MET A 59 0.58 13.91 -4.05
C MET A 59 -0.81 13.46 -3.58
N VAL A 60 -1.78 13.31 -4.48
CA VAL A 60 -3.14 12.91 -4.13
C VAL A 60 -3.39 11.46 -4.51
N GLN A 61 -3.96 10.70 -3.57
CA GLN A 61 -4.54 9.39 -3.79
C GLN A 61 -6.06 9.45 -3.54
N LEU A 62 -6.83 9.12 -4.57
CA LEU A 62 -8.29 9.25 -4.60
C LEU A 62 -9.00 7.89 -4.60
N GLU A 63 -10.14 7.78 -3.94
CA GLU A 63 -10.98 6.58 -4.00
C GLU A 63 -11.58 6.38 -5.41
N ARG A 64 -11.63 5.14 -5.91
CA ARG A 64 -12.02 4.82 -7.30
C ARG A 64 -13.39 5.31 -7.73
N ALA A 65 -14.37 5.43 -6.83
CA ALA A 65 -15.69 5.94 -7.12
C ALA A 65 -15.65 7.42 -7.55
N ASN A 66 -14.64 8.16 -7.09
CA ASN A 66 -14.46 9.58 -7.40
C ASN A 66 -13.51 9.82 -8.59
N ALA A 67 -12.91 8.78 -9.17
CA ALA A 67 -11.95 8.87 -10.29
C ALA A 67 -12.63 9.05 -11.67
N THR A 68 -13.50 10.06 -11.79
CA THR A 68 -14.16 10.41 -13.06
C THR A 68 -13.17 10.99 -14.07
N THR A 69 -13.49 10.95 -15.37
CA THR A 69 -12.63 11.53 -16.42
C THR A 69 -12.34 13.00 -16.18
N GLU A 70 -13.34 13.77 -15.76
CA GLU A 70 -13.20 15.18 -15.45
C GLU A 70 -12.22 15.40 -14.29
N VAL A 71 -12.41 14.67 -13.19
CA VAL A 71 -11.56 14.76 -11.99
C VAL A 71 -10.11 14.40 -12.33
N MET A 72 -9.88 13.29 -13.03
CA MET A 72 -8.55 12.82 -13.38
C MET A 72 -7.81 13.82 -14.30
N LYS A 73 -8.51 14.42 -15.27
CA LYS A 73 -7.92 15.41 -16.19
C LYS A 73 -7.68 16.76 -15.52
N LYS A 74 -8.61 17.21 -14.67
CA LYS A 74 -8.53 18.52 -14.00
C LYS A 74 -7.46 18.54 -12.92
N TYR A 75 -7.42 17.51 -12.08
CA TYR A 75 -6.60 17.48 -10.87
C TYR A 75 -5.33 16.63 -10.99
N LEU A 76 -5.12 15.98 -12.15
CA LEU A 76 -3.85 15.36 -12.52
C LEU A 76 -3.38 14.32 -11.48
N ILE A 77 -4.34 13.57 -10.97
CA ILE A 77 -4.24 12.68 -9.80
C ILE A 77 -3.11 11.66 -9.96
N GLY A 78 -2.31 11.50 -8.90
CA GLY A 78 -1.15 10.62 -8.88
C GLY A 78 -1.45 9.17 -8.54
N SER A 79 -2.53 8.91 -7.81
CA SER A 79 -2.87 7.57 -7.37
C SER A 79 -4.37 7.40 -7.17
N VAL A 80 -4.86 6.18 -7.35
CA VAL A 80 -6.24 5.79 -7.05
C VAL A 80 -6.20 4.56 -6.15
N PHE A 81 -7.23 4.32 -5.36
CA PHE A 81 -7.35 3.09 -4.57
C PHE A 81 -8.79 2.59 -4.49
N SER A 82 -8.91 1.31 -4.15
CA SER A 82 -10.16 0.70 -3.67
C SER A 82 -10.09 0.56 -2.15
N GLY A 83 -11.05 1.16 -1.44
CA GLY A 83 -11.28 0.84 -0.03
C GLY A 83 -11.88 -0.56 0.16
N GLY A 84 -11.98 -1.03 1.41
CA GLY A 84 -12.55 -2.35 1.72
C GLY A 84 -13.98 -2.51 1.20
N GLY A 85 -14.18 -3.42 0.24
CA GLY A 85 -15.46 -3.62 -0.46
C GLY A 85 -15.73 -2.70 -1.66
N SER A 86 -14.81 -1.79 -2.00
CA SER A 86 -14.94 -0.95 -3.19
C SER A 86 -14.50 -1.72 -4.44
N VAL A 87 -15.47 -2.34 -5.09
CA VAL A 87 -15.27 -3.21 -6.27
C VAL A 87 -15.89 -2.60 -7.53
N PRO A 88 -15.52 -3.05 -8.75
CA PRO A 88 -16.17 -2.62 -9.99
C PRO A 88 -17.67 -2.99 -9.98
N THR A 89 -17.96 -4.25 -9.68
CA THR A 89 -19.30 -4.84 -9.56
C THR A 89 -19.26 -6.01 -8.56
N PRO A 90 -20.41 -6.44 -8.01
CA PRO A 90 -20.47 -7.69 -7.24
C PRO A 90 -19.94 -8.86 -8.06
N TYR A 91 -19.14 -9.73 -7.42
CA TYR A 91 -18.54 -10.92 -8.06
C TYR A 91 -17.69 -10.62 -9.31
N ALA A 92 -17.13 -9.41 -9.42
CA ALA A 92 -16.34 -8.99 -10.57
C ALA A 92 -15.22 -9.98 -10.93
N SER A 93 -15.12 -10.32 -12.22
CA SER A 93 -14.04 -11.13 -12.78
C SER A 93 -12.70 -10.38 -12.77
N PRO A 94 -11.55 -11.08 -12.91
CA PRO A 94 -10.26 -10.42 -13.11
C PRO A 94 -10.29 -9.41 -14.27
N GLU A 95 -10.98 -9.74 -15.37
CA GLU A 95 -11.14 -8.88 -16.53
C GLU A 95 -11.90 -7.59 -16.21
N ALA A 96 -13.00 -7.65 -15.45
CA ALA A 96 -13.73 -6.46 -15.03
C ALA A 96 -12.85 -5.50 -14.20
N TRP A 97 -12.00 -6.04 -13.34
CA TRP A 97 -11.01 -5.25 -12.61
C TRP A 97 -9.95 -4.64 -13.53
N VAL A 98 -9.34 -5.45 -14.41
CA VAL A 98 -8.33 -4.98 -15.37
C VAL A 98 -8.89 -3.86 -16.23
N ASN A 99 -10.12 -4.01 -16.73
CA ASN A 99 -10.80 -3.00 -17.53
C ASN A 99 -11.00 -1.70 -16.74
N MET A 100 -11.52 -1.76 -15.51
CA MET A 100 -11.68 -0.59 -14.65
C MET A 100 -10.33 0.12 -14.40
N VAL A 101 -9.28 -0.61 -14.03
CA VAL A 101 -7.96 -0.04 -13.76
C VAL A 101 -7.37 0.60 -15.02
N ASN A 102 -7.48 -0.08 -16.16
CA ASN A 102 -7.00 0.42 -17.45
C ASN A 102 -7.75 1.66 -17.93
N GLU A 103 -9.07 1.74 -17.72
CA GLU A 103 -9.85 2.94 -18.02
C GLU A 103 -9.39 4.14 -17.21
N ILE A 104 -9.13 3.95 -15.90
CA ILE A 104 -8.61 5.00 -15.04
C ILE A 104 -7.19 5.40 -15.48
N GLN A 105 -6.35 4.42 -15.83
CA GLN A 105 -5.00 4.67 -16.32
C GLN A 105 -5.00 5.47 -17.63
N LYS A 106 -5.85 5.13 -18.60
CA LYS A 106 -5.98 5.86 -19.87
C LYS A 106 -6.31 7.34 -19.65
N LYS A 107 -7.13 7.68 -18.64
CA LYS A 107 -7.42 9.08 -18.28
C LYS A 107 -6.14 9.82 -17.86
N ALA A 108 -5.31 9.22 -17.00
CA ALA A 108 -4.05 9.79 -16.55
C ALA A 108 -3.00 9.89 -17.67
N LEU A 109 -2.91 8.87 -18.52
CA LEU A 109 -2.01 8.86 -19.68
C LEU A 109 -2.38 9.90 -20.74
N SER A 110 -3.65 10.32 -20.81
CA SER A 110 -4.09 11.39 -21.73
C SER A 110 -3.71 12.81 -21.29
N THR A 111 -3.12 12.98 -20.10
CA THR A 111 -2.65 14.28 -19.62
C THR A 111 -1.39 14.73 -20.34
N ARG A 112 -1.06 16.03 -20.27
CA ARG A 112 0.07 16.66 -20.96
C ARG A 112 1.41 15.91 -20.79
N LEU A 113 1.68 15.38 -19.60
CA LEU A 113 2.91 14.64 -19.29
C LEU A 113 2.74 13.12 -19.30
N GLY A 114 1.50 12.62 -19.43
CA GLY A 114 1.20 11.19 -19.48
C GLY A 114 1.73 10.40 -18.27
N ILE A 115 1.69 10.98 -17.06
CA ILE A 115 2.21 10.32 -15.86
C ILE A 115 1.21 9.26 -15.41
N PRO A 116 1.57 7.96 -15.36
CA PRO A 116 0.63 6.91 -14.97
C PRO A 116 0.26 7.03 -13.49
N ILE A 117 -0.98 6.68 -13.14
CA ILE A 117 -1.37 6.46 -11.75
C ILE A 117 -0.77 5.16 -11.23
N ILE A 118 -0.53 5.12 -9.91
CA ILE A 118 -0.35 3.88 -9.17
C ILE A 118 -1.67 3.54 -8.46
N TYR A 119 -2.18 2.32 -8.63
CA TYR A 119 -3.45 1.89 -8.05
C TYR A 119 -3.22 1.03 -6.80
N GLY A 120 -3.77 1.45 -5.66
CA GLY A 120 -3.63 0.78 -4.35
C GLY A 120 -4.84 -0.05 -3.93
N ILE A 121 -4.62 -1.11 -3.16
CA ILE A 121 -5.69 -1.87 -2.48
C ILE A 121 -5.18 -2.55 -1.20
N ASP A 122 -6.06 -2.80 -0.24
CA ASP A 122 -5.77 -3.66 0.91
C ASP A 122 -5.76 -5.14 0.50
N ALA A 123 -4.62 -5.65 0.06
CA ALA A 123 -4.36 -7.08 -0.14
C ALA A 123 -3.57 -7.66 1.06
N VAL A 124 -4.21 -7.74 2.22
CA VAL A 124 -3.57 -7.97 3.53
C VAL A 124 -3.47 -9.43 3.97
N HIS A 125 -4.26 -10.32 3.36
CA HIS A 125 -4.19 -11.77 3.58
C HIS A 125 -4.57 -12.52 2.28
N GLY A 126 -3.91 -12.14 1.19
CA GLY A 126 -4.34 -12.40 -0.19
C GLY A 126 -5.08 -11.21 -0.79
N HIS A 127 -5.53 -11.34 -2.04
CA HIS A 127 -6.28 -10.29 -2.77
C HIS A 127 -7.75 -10.23 -2.33
N ASN A 128 -7.92 -10.03 -1.02
CA ASN A 128 -9.09 -10.41 -0.24
C ASN A 128 -10.40 -9.70 -0.56
N THR A 129 -10.36 -8.54 -1.23
CA THR A 129 -11.56 -7.82 -1.69
C THR A 129 -12.14 -8.43 -2.98
N VAL A 130 -11.36 -9.23 -3.70
CA VAL A 130 -11.72 -9.77 -5.01
C VAL A 130 -12.37 -11.14 -4.87
N TYR A 131 -13.50 -11.32 -5.55
CA TYR A 131 -14.19 -12.60 -5.62
C TYR A 131 -13.27 -13.67 -6.24
N ASN A 132 -13.33 -14.90 -5.71
CA ASN A 132 -12.48 -16.03 -6.10
C ASN A 132 -10.98 -15.89 -5.76
N ALA A 133 -10.51 -14.78 -5.20
CA ALA A 133 -9.13 -14.70 -4.73
C ALA A 133 -8.82 -15.74 -3.64
N THR A 134 -7.56 -16.18 -3.56
CA THR A 134 -7.09 -17.02 -2.46
C THR A 134 -7.05 -16.19 -1.17
N ILE A 135 -7.70 -16.70 -0.12
CA ILE A 135 -7.67 -16.09 1.21
C ILE A 135 -6.70 -16.88 2.10
N PHE A 136 -5.66 -16.20 2.57
CA PHE A 136 -4.65 -16.75 3.49
C PHE A 136 -5.07 -16.52 4.95
N PRO A 137 -4.48 -17.25 5.92
CA PRO A 137 -4.61 -16.89 7.33
C PRO A 137 -4.20 -15.44 7.58
N HIS A 138 -4.94 -14.75 8.46
CA HIS A 138 -4.53 -13.44 8.95
C HIS A 138 -3.18 -13.50 9.67
N ASN A 139 -2.52 -12.34 9.76
CA ASN A 139 -1.13 -12.22 10.22
C ASN A 139 -0.85 -12.88 11.56
N ILE A 140 -1.77 -12.82 12.54
CA ILE A 140 -1.61 -13.50 13.83
C ILE A 140 -1.37 -15.01 13.67
N GLY A 141 -2.11 -15.66 12.77
CA GLY A 141 -1.92 -17.07 12.44
C GLY A 141 -0.62 -17.33 11.67
N LEU A 142 -0.23 -16.43 10.77
CA LEU A 142 1.06 -16.51 10.08
C LEU A 142 2.23 -16.36 11.05
N GLY A 143 2.09 -15.51 12.08
CA GLY A 143 3.05 -15.39 13.15
C GLY A 143 3.29 -16.72 13.86
N VAL A 144 2.22 -17.45 14.22
CA VAL A 144 2.28 -18.79 14.85
C VAL A 144 3.19 -19.76 14.09
N THR A 145 3.21 -19.70 12.76
CA THR A 145 4.00 -20.62 11.94
C THR A 145 5.50 -20.53 12.18
N ARG A 146 6.01 -19.37 12.64
CA ARG A 146 7.44 -19.06 12.76
C ARG A 146 8.22 -19.38 11.47
N ASP A 147 7.58 -19.26 10.32
CA ASP A 147 8.11 -19.64 9.00
C ASP A 147 8.13 -18.43 8.05
N PRO A 148 9.22 -17.63 8.07
CA PRO A 148 9.36 -16.47 7.18
C PRO A 148 9.39 -16.85 5.70
N GLY A 149 9.86 -18.06 5.37
CA GLY A 149 9.88 -18.56 4.00
C GLY A 149 8.48 -18.84 3.46
N LEU A 150 7.60 -19.40 4.29
CA LEU A 150 6.16 -19.49 3.98
C LEU A 150 5.55 -18.10 3.75
N VAL A 151 5.82 -17.15 4.64
CA VAL A 151 5.28 -15.78 4.52
C VAL A 151 5.80 -15.05 3.27
N LYS A 152 7.05 -15.29 2.86
CA LYS A 152 7.57 -14.83 1.55
C LYS A 152 6.77 -15.41 0.39
N ARG A 153 6.57 -16.73 0.34
CA ARG A 153 5.76 -17.40 -0.70
C ARG A 153 4.32 -16.88 -0.77
N ILE A 154 3.72 -16.57 0.39
CA ILE A 154 2.39 -15.94 0.45
C ILE A 154 2.41 -14.55 -0.20
N GLY A 155 3.45 -13.75 0.07
CA GLY A 155 3.66 -12.47 -0.63
C GLY A 155 3.80 -12.64 -2.14
N GLU A 156 4.51 -13.68 -2.60
CA GLU A 156 4.69 -13.97 -4.03
C GLU A 156 3.35 -14.32 -4.71
N ALA A 157 2.57 -15.22 -4.11
CA ALA A 157 1.23 -15.57 -4.59
C ALA A 157 0.29 -14.35 -4.58
N THR A 158 0.30 -13.57 -3.50
CA THR A 158 -0.53 -12.36 -3.38
C THR A 158 -0.19 -11.35 -4.47
N ALA A 159 1.09 -11.13 -4.77
CA ALA A 159 1.49 -10.22 -5.84
C ALA A 159 0.95 -10.64 -7.22
N LEU A 160 0.96 -11.95 -7.52
CA LEU A 160 0.43 -12.49 -8.76
C LEU A 160 -1.08 -12.31 -8.85
N GLU A 161 -1.83 -12.62 -7.79
CA GLU A 161 -3.28 -12.42 -7.76
C GLU A 161 -3.68 -10.95 -7.86
N VAL A 162 -2.94 -10.03 -7.22
CA VAL A 162 -3.19 -8.59 -7.33
C VAL A 162 -2.91 -8.09 -8.74
N ARG A 163 -1.83 -8.58 -9.38
CA ARG A 163 -1.52 -8.24 -10.76
C ARG A 163 -2.49 -8.86 -11.76
N ALA A 164 -3.12 -9.99 -11.44
CA ALA A 164 -4.20 -10.59 -12.23
C ALA A 164 -5.42 -9.65 -12.40
N THR A 165 -5.58 -8.67 -11.51
CA THR A 165 -6.64 -7.66 -11.57
C THR A 165 -6.13 -6.29 -12.01
N GLY A 166 -4.90 -6.21 -12.52
CA GLY A 166 -4.26 -4.99 -13.01
C GLY A 166 -3.74 -4.02 -11.95
N ILE A 167 -3.93 -4.31 -10.66
CA ILE A 167 -3.53 -3.43 -9.56
C ILE A 167 -2.02 -3.57 -9.29
N GLN A 168 -1.34 -2.46 -8.95
CA GLN A 168 0.12 -2.44 -8.88
C GLN A 168 0.69 -2.21 -7.49
N TYR A 169 -0.15 -1.88 -6.50
CA TYR A 169 0.27 -1.46 -5.17
C TYR A 169 -0.66 -2.05 -4.10
N VAL A 170 -0.07 -2.60 -3.04
CA VAL A 170 -0.79 -3.18 -1.91
C VAL A 170 -0.48 -2.46 -0.61
N PHE A 171 -1.50 -2.27 0.23
CA PHE A 171 -1.36 -1.73 1.57
C PHE A 171 -0.98 -2.82 2.59
N ALA A 172 0.10 -3.55 2.33
CA ALA A 172 0.61 -4.64 3.17
C ALA A 172 2.15 -4.70 3.13
N PRO A 173 2.82 -5.14 4.22
CA PRO A 173 2.24 -5.71 5.44
C PRO A 173 1.90 -4.69 6.55
N CYS A 174 0.90 -5.07 7.37
CA CYS A 174 0.79 -4.53 8.72
C CYS A 174 1.90 -5.14 9.60
N ILE A 175 2.82 -4.30 10.07
CA ILE A 175 3.95 -4.68 10.93
C ILE A 175 3.80 -4.06 12.33
N ALA A 176 2.54 -3.85 12.73
CA ALA A 176 2.21 -3.54 14.11
C ALA A 176 2.76 -4.64 15.04
N VAL A 177 3.14 -4.22 16.23
CA VAL A 177 3.42 -5.13 17.35
C VAL A 177 2.27 -4.93 18.33
N CYS A 178 1.22 -5.74 18.23
CA CYS A 178 0.04 -5.64 19.08
C CYS A 178 0.42 -5.98 20.53
N ARG A 179 0.26 -5.02 21.45
CA ARG A 179 0.58 -5.17 22.88
C ARG A 179 -0.63 -5.31 23.77
N ASP A 180 -1.83 -5.23 23.19
CA ASP A 180 -3.10 -5.37 23.88
C ASP A 180 -4.13 -6.01 22.95
N PRO A 181 -4.53 -7.28 23.19
CA PRO A 181 -5.42 -8.02 22.29
C PRO A 181 -6.84 -7.48 22.26
N ARG A 182 -7.20 -6.50 23.11
CA ARG A 182 -8.47 -5.76 23.00
C ARG A 182 -8.52 -4.91 21.73
N TRP A 183 -7.37 -4.67 21.09
CA TRP A 183 -7.31 -3.93 19.84
C TRP A 183 -7.97 -4.70 18.69
N GLY A 184 -8.97 -4.09 18.06
CA GLY A 184 -9.74 -4.68 16.96
C GLY A 184 -8.92 -5.03 15.71
N ARG A 185 -7.64 -4.62 15.62
CA ARG A 185 -6.72 -4.99 14.55
C ARG A 185 -5.60 -5.92 15.01
N CYS A 186 -5.71 -6.53 16.19
CA CYS A 186 -4.66 -7.40 16.71
C CYS A 186 -4.43 -8.63 15.81
N TYR A 187 -5.46 -9.10 15.09
CA TYR A 187 -5.31 -10.18 14.09
C TYR A 187 -4.43 -9.77 12.88
N GLU A 188 -4.28 -8.48 12.61
CA GLU A 188 -3.38 -7.95 11.56
C GLU A 188 -1.92 -7.86 12.05
N SER A 189 -1.65 -8.07 13.34
CA SER A 189 -0.30 -8.13 13.91
C SER A 189 0.21 -9.57 13.90
N TYR A 190 1.44 -9.80 13.44
CA TYR A 190 2.03 -11.14 13.46
C TYR A 190 2.28 -11.65 14.89
N SER A 191 2.66 -10.77 15.81
CA SER A 191 2.95 -11.14 17.20
C SER A 191 2.99 -9.93 18.11
N GLU A 192 2.88 -10.17 19.42
CA GLU A 192 3.27 -9.20 20.44
C GLU A 192 4.79 -9.10 20.62
N ASP A 193 5.57 -10.09 20.16
CA ASP A 193 7.03 -10.04 20.13
C ASP A 193 7.52 -9.46 18.80
N HIS A 194 8.22 -8.32 18.91
CA HIS A 194 8.76 -7.60 17.77
C HIS A 194 9.71 -8.46 16.91
N LYS A 195 10.40 -9.45 17.47
CA LYS A 195 11.32 -10.32 16.72
C LYS A 195 10.59 -11.18 15.71
N ILE A 196 9.40 -11.68 16.05
CA ILE A 196 8.56 -12.44 15.11
C ILE A 196 8.04 -11.50 14.03
N VAL A 197 7.58 -10.30 14.39
CA VAL A 197 7.15 -9.29 13.40
C VAL A 197 8.29 -8.93 12.43
N GLN A 198 9.52 -8.77 12.93
CA GLN A 198 10.71 -8.55 12.11
C GLN A 198 10.96 -9.71 11.14
N GLN A 199 10.89 -10.96 11.61
CA GLN A 199 11.03 -12.14 10.76
C GLN A 199 9.96 -12.16 9.65
N MET A 200 8.70 -11.82 9.96
CA MET A 200 7.61 -11.84 8.97
C MET A 200 7.66 -10.71 7.95
N THR A 201 8.59 -9.74 8.08
CA THR A 201 8.84 -8.76 7.01
C THR A 201 9.34 -9.40 5.70
N GLU A 202 9.63 -10.71 5.66
CA GLU A 202 9.86 -11.49 4.43
C GLU A 202 8.69 -11.46 3.43
N ILE A 203 7.49 -11.08 3.84
CA ILE A 203 6.39 -10.81 2.90
C ILE A 203 6.73 -9.68 1.91
N ILE A 204 7.57 -8.70 2.29
CA ILE A 204 7.94 -7.56 1.46
C ILE A 204 8.69 -8.00 0.19
N PRO A 205 9.80 -8.75 0.26
CA PRO A 205 10.44 -9.29 -0.94
C PRO A 205 9.57 -10.32 -1.67
N GLY A 206 8.63 -11.00 -1.00
CA GLY A 206 7.63 -11.81 -1.70
C GLY A 206 6.75 -10.97 -2.64
N LEU A 207 6.22 -9.87 -2.11
CA LEU A 207 5.37 -8.91 -2.83
C LEU A 207 6.13 -8.15 -3.93
N GLN A 208 7.34 -7.69 -3.61
CA GLN A 208 8.11 -6.78 -4.47
C GLN A 208 9.15 -7.47 -5.35
N GLY A 209 9.55 -8.70 -5.01
CA GLY A 209 10.78 -9.33 -5.50
C GLY A 209 11.99 -9.00 -4.61
N ASP A 210 13.04 -9.82 -4.71
CA ASP A 210 14.26 -9.66 -3.92
C ASP A 210 15.07 -8.44 -4.36
N LEU A 211 15.44 -7.61 -3.39
CA LEU A 211 16.26 -6.42 -3.62
C LEU A 211 17.65 -6.82 -4.12
N PRO A 212 18.17 -6.21 -5.20
CA PRO A 212 19.52 -6.48 -5.68
C PRO A 212 20.58 -6.17 -4.61
N PHE A 213 21.67 -6.96 -4.62
CA PHE A 213 22.76 -6.83 -3.67
C PHE A 213 23.33 -5.40 -3.62
N GLY A 214 23.67 -4.92 -2.42
CA GLY A 214 24.30 -3.62 -2.21
C GLY A 214 23.34 -2.42 -2.11
N GLN A 215 22.05 -2.59 -2.41
CA GLN A 215 21.06 -1.52 -2.27
C GLN A 215 20.41 -1.55 -0.87
N LYS A 216 20.26 -0.38 -0.22
CA LYS A 216 19.56 -0.23 1.06
C LYS A 216 18.82 1.10 1.10
N GLY A 217 17.60 1.11 1.66
CA GLY A 217 16.79 2.31 1.86
C GLY A 217 16.17 2.91 0.61
N VAL A 218 16.42 2.31 -0.57
CA VAL A 218 15.76 2.65 -1.83
C VAL A 218 14.54 1.75 -2.05
N PRO A 219 13.43 2.27 -2.59
CA PRO A 219 12.28 1.45 -2.93
C PRO A 219 12.66 0.47 -4.06
N PHE A 220 12.04 -0.69 -4.10
CA PHE A 220 12.27 -1.69 -5.14
C PHE A 220 10.99 -2.46 -5.47
N VAL A 221 10.80 -2.76 -6.76
CA VAL A 221 9.78 -3.69 -7.27
C VAL A 221 10.35 -4.31 -8.56
N ALA A 222 10.48 -5.63 -8.64
CA ALA A 222 11.23 -6.32 -9.68
C ALA A 222 10.57 -6.30 -11.07
N GLY A 223 9.32 -5.84 -11.19
CA GLY A 223 8.65 -5.65 -12.49
C GLY A 223 7.14 -5.89 -12.46
N LYS A 224 6.57 -6.19 -13.63
CA LYS A 224 5.11 -6.24 -13.86
C LYS A 224 4.36 -7.39 -13.18
N THR A 225 5.07 -8.42 -12.69
CA THR A 225 4.50 -9.54 -11.92
C THR A 225 4.59 -9.33 -10.40
N LYS A 226 5.16 -8.20 -9.96
CA LYS A 226 5.33 -7.81 -8.56
C LYS A 226 4.58 -6.53 -8.24
N VAL A 227 4.28 -6.28 -6.98
CA VAL A 227 3.53 -5.10 -6.54
C VAL A 227 4.38 -4.26 -5.60
N ALA A 228 4.13 -2.95 -5.54
CA ALA A 228 4.67 -2.13 -4.47
C ALA A 228 4.07 -2.58 -3.14
N ALA A 229 4.88 -2.71 -2.09
CA ALA A 229 4.44 -3.03 -0.73
C ALA A 229 4.40 -1.78 0.16
N CYS A 230 3.66 -1.88 1.26
CA CYS A 230 3.46 -0.82 2.25
C CYS A 230 3.66 -1.32 3.67
N ALA A 231 4.75 -0.89 4.33
CA ALA A 231 4.89 -1.15 5.76
C ALA A 231 3.96 -0.21 6.56
N LYS A 232 3.01 -0.76 7.31
CA LYS A 232 1.99 0.03 8.04
C LYS A 232 1.73 -0.46 9.49
N HIS A 233 1.29 0.39 10.41
CA HIS A 233 1.10 1.84 10.29
C HIS A 233 2.12 2.59 11.17
N PHE A 234 2.95 3.42 10.53
CA PHE A 234 4.09 4.06 11.15
C PHE A 234 3.64 5.14 12.14
N VAL A 235 3.95 5.06 13.42
CA VAL A 235 4.53 3.92 14.15
C VAL A 235 3.88 3.84 15.53
N GLY A 236 3.84 2.65 16.12
CA GLY A 236 3.29 2.42 17.45
C GLY A 236 1.78 2.20 17.47
N ASP A 237 1.18 1.89 16.33
CA ASP A 237 -0.23 1.54 16.17
C ASP A 237 -0.69 0.39 17.08
N GLY A 238 0.16 -0.63 17.27
CA GLY A 238 -0.14 -1.75 18.18
C GLY A 238 0.05 -1.47 19.68
N GLY A 239 0.48 -0.27 20.07
CA GLY A 239 0.80 0.10 21.46
C GLY A 239 -0.21 1.04 22.13
N THR A 240 -1.39 1.24 21.53
CA THR A 240 -2.34 2.25 22.01
C THR A 240 -2.92 1.90 23.37
N LEU A 241 -3.24 2.94 24.15
CA LEU A 241 -3.80 2.80 25.49
C LEU A 241 -5.07 1.92 25.46
N ARG A 242 -5.04 0.83 26.24
CA ARG A 242 -6.14 -0.15 26.36
C ARG A 242 -6.53 -0.83 25.03
N GLY A 243 -5.63 -0.85 24.04
CA GLY A 243 -5.92 -1.37 22.71
C GLY A 243 -6.98 -0.56 21.95
N MET A 244 -7.26 0.69 22.34
CA MET A 244 -8.24 1.51 21.62
C MET A 244 -7.68 1.91 20.24
N ASN A 245 -8.42 1.60 19.17
CA ASN A 245 -7.97 1.92 17.82
C ASN A 245 -7.77 3.42 17.63
N ALA A 246 -6.74 3.83 16.86
CA ALA A 246 -6.36 5.22 16.59
C ALA A 246 -6.06 6.11 17.81
N ASN A 247 -5.94 5.52 19.01
CA ASN A 247 -5.71 6.24 20.25
C ASN A 247 -4.23 6.61 20.47
N ASN A 248 -3.88 7.04 21.67
CA ASN A 248 -2.53 7.44 22.05
C ASN A 248 -1.71 6.24 22.54
N THR A 249 -0.50 6.10 22.01
CA THR A 249 0.53 5.18 22.48
C THR A 249 1.45 5.95 23.44
N VAL A 250 1.36 5.63 24.73
CA VAL A 250 2.13 6.28 25.79
C VAL A 250 3.36 5.44 26.10
N ILE A 251 4.53 5.89 25.65
CA ILE A 251 5.75 5.09 25.69
C ILE A 251 7.00 5.98 25.68
N ASN A 252 8.05 5.55 26.38
CA ASN A 252 9.35 6.24 26.30
C ASN A 252 10.08 5.89 24.98
N THR A 253 11.17 6.60 24.68
CA THR A 253 11.93 6.39 23.44
C THR A 253 12.51 4.98 23.33
N ASN A 254 12.98 4.39 24.44
CA ASN A 254 13.53 3.03 24.42
C ASN A 254 12.47 1.99 24.07
N GLY A 255 11.25 2.10 24.63
CA GLY A 255 10.14 1.22 24.29
C GLY A 255 9.70 1.41 22.84
N LEU A 256 9.59 2.65 22.35
CA LEU A 256 9.20 2.91 20.97
C LEU A 256 10.21 2.30 19.98
N LEU A 257 11.50 2.56 20.21
CA LEU A 257 12.58 2.11 19.33
C LEU A 257 12.90 0.61 19.49
N GLY A 258 12.66 0.04 20.67
CA GLY A 258 12.90 -1.36 20.97
C GLY A 258 11.77 -2.30 20.57
N ILE A 259 10.51 -1.82 20.56
CA ILE A 259 9.33 -2.65 20.29
C ILE A 259 8.73 -2.33 18.92
N HIS A 260 8.36 -1.08 18.66
CA HIS A 260 7.52 -0.74 17.50
C HIS A 260 8.30 -0.32 16.25
N MET A 261 9.56 0.06 16.41
CA MET A 261 10.42 0.52 15.30
C MET A 261 11.22 -0.60 14.56
N PRO A 262 11.64 -1.71 15.19
CA PRO A 262 12.59 -2.64 14.56
C PRO A 262 12.14 -3.18 13.19
N ALA A 263 10.87 -3.55 13.03
CA ALA A 263 10.37 -4.06 11.75
C ALA A 263 10.37 -3.00 10.62
N TYR A 264 10.30 -1.70 10.94
CA TYR A 264 10.49 -0.65 9.93
C TYR A 264 11.92 -0.55 9.43
N TYR A 265 12.91 -0.78 10.30
CA TYR A 265 14.31 -0.85 9.88
C TYR A 265 14.52 -2.01 8.90
N ASP A 266 13.94 -3.18 9.18
CA ASP A 266 14.03 -4.34 8.29
C ASP A 266 13.27 -4.12 6.98
N ALA A 267 12.07 -3.55 7.02
CA ALA A 267 11.30 -3.19 5.83
C ALA A 267 12.07 -2.22 4.91
N VAL A 268 12.72 -1.20 5.47
CA VAL A 268 13.53 -0.24 4.71
C VAL A 268 14.78 -0.90 4.12
N LYS A 269 15.39 -1.87 4.82
CA LYS A 269 16.52 -2.66 4.29
C LYS A 269 16.10 -3.59 3.16
N LYS A 270 14.88 -4.12 3.21
CA LYS A 270 14.27 -4.96 2.16
C LYS A 270 13.72 -4.15 0.99
N GLY A 271 13.87 -2.82 1.01
CA GLY A 271 13.49 -1.94 -0.08
C GLY A 271 11.99 -1.71 -0.20
N VAL A 272 11.24 -1.72 0.91
CA VAL A 272 9.81 -1.42 0.90
C VAL A 272 9.51 -0.12 0.14
N ALA A 273 8.53 -0.15 -0.76
CA ALA A 273 8.25 0.95 -1.66
C ALA A 273 7.55 2.12 -0.94
N THR A 274 6.67 1.80 0.01
CA THR A 274 5.89 2.82 0.74
C THR A 274 5.82 2.53 2.24
N VAL A 275 5.52 3.57 3.01
CA VAL A 275 5.22 3.49 4.44
C VAL A 275 3.95 4.31 4.70
N MET A 276 2.93 3.68 5.29
CA MET A 276 1.69 4.37 5.66
C MET A 276 1.75 4.83 7.11
N VAL A 277 1.34 6.08 7.37
CA VAL A 277 1.38 6.69 8.70
C VAL A 277 0.12 6.33 9.50
N SER A 278 0.29 5.97 10.78
CA SER A 278 -0.79 5.58 11.69
C SER A 278 -1.70 6.74 12.07
N TYR A 279 -3.00 6.48 12.27
CA TYR A 279 -3.93 7.41 12.94
C TYR A 279 -3.54 7.76 14.39
N SER A 280 -2.80 6.85 15.03
CA SER A 280 -2.45 6.93 16.44
C SER A 280 -1.61 8.16 16.77
N SER A 281 -1.49 8.43 18.06
CA SER A 281 -0.55 9.43 18.59
C SER A 281 0.59 8.74 19.34
N ILE A 282 1.75 9.37 19.40
CA ILE A 282 2.83 8.99 20.30
C ILE A 282 2.98 10.08 21.35
N ASN A 283 2.73 9.74 22.62
CA ASN A 283 2.77 10.67 23.74
C ASN A 283 1.98 11.97 23.48
N GLY A 284 0.78 11.84 22.91
CA GLY A 284 -0.14 12.95 22.63
C GLY A 284 0.06 13.63 21.26
N LEU A 285 1.17 13.37 20.55
CA LEU A 285 1.40 13.94 19.23
C LEU A 285 0.92 13.00 18.12
N LYS A 286 -0.04 13.46 17.32
CA LYS A 286 -0.56 12.74 16.14
C LYS A 286 0.56 12.35 15.18
N MET A 287 0.58 11.09 14.76
CA MET A 287 1.63 10.60 13.87
C MET A 287 1.66 11.31 12.53
N HIS A 288 0.49 11.63 11.94
CA HIS A 288 0.42 12.44 10.70
C HIS A 288 1.02 13.85 10.83
N ALA A 289 1.17 14.40 12.04
CA ALA A 289 1.83 15.69 12.30
C ALA A 289 3.26 15.54 12.85
N ASN A 290 3.77 14.31 13.01
CA ASN A 290 5.00 14.04 13.74
C ASN A 290 6.25 14.16 12.85
N LYS A 291 6.72 15.39 12.63
CA LYS A 291 7.93 15.69 11.84
C LYS A 291 9.19 14.97 12.34
N LYS A 292 9.32 14.82 13.67
CA LYS A 292 10.48 14.19 14.29
C LYS A 292 10.59 12.72 13.88
N LEU A 293 9.48 11.98 13.87
CA LEU A 293 9.47 10.58 13.48
C LEU A 293 9.42 10.39 11.96
N ILE A 294 8.56 11.10 11.24
CA ILE A 294 8.43 10.94 9.77
C ILE A 294 9.70 11.43 9.06
N THR A 295 10.03 12.72 9.22
CA THR A 295 11.20 13.29 8.54
C THR A 295 12.49 12.95 9.27
N GLY A 296 12.55 13.22 10.59
CA GLY A 296 13.77 13.06 11.37
C GLY A 296 14.25 11.61 11.50
N PHE A 297 13.33 10.67 11.69
CA PHE A 297 13.68 9.26 11.87
C PHE A 297 13.55 8.47 10.58
N LEU A 298 12.35 8.29 10.02
CA LEU A 298 12.13 7.43 8.85
C LEU A 298 12.90 7.93 7.62
N LYS A 299 12.70 9.18 7.19
CA LYS A 299 13.39 9.71 6.00
C LYS A 299 14.89 9.95 6.22
N ASN A 300 15.28 10.50 7.37
CA ASN A 300 16.66 10.96 7.59
C ASN A 300 17.55 9.95 8.31
N LYS A 301 17.08 9.26 9.35
CA LYS A 301 17.87 8.27 10.11
C LYS A 301 17.87 6.91 9.42
N LEU A 302 16.69 6.36 9.07
CA LEU A 302 16.56 5.10 8.35
C LEU A 302 16.88 5.23 6.85
N LYS A 303 17.05 6.46 6.37
CA LYS A 303 17.35 6.78 4.95
C LYS A 303 16.27 6.29 3.99
N PHE A 304 15.01 6.18 4.42
CA PHE A 304 13.91 5.78 3.55
C PHE A 304 13.77 6.75 2.35
N ARG A 305 13.73 6.20 1.13
CA ARG A 305 13.60 6.94 -0.14
C ARG A 305 12.31 6.65 -0.92
N GLY A 306 11.41 5.82 -0.37
CA GLY A 306 10.08 5.58 -0.93
C GLY A 306 9.07 6.66 -0.56
N ILE A 307 7.78 6.33 -0.73
CA ILE A 307 6.63 7.21 -0.48
C ILE A 307 6.17 7.07 0.99
N VAL A 308 6.01 8.19 1.69
CA VAL A 308 5.25 8.24 2.95
C VAL A 308 3.81 8.64 2.64
N ILE A 309 2.86 7.73 2.84
CA ILE A 309 1.44 7.95 2.54
C ILE A 309 0.62 8.10 3.83
N SER A 310 -0.44 8.92 3.80
CA SER A 310 -1.42 8.95 4.89
C SER A 310 -2.24 7.65 4.93
N ASP A 311 -2.71 7.25 6.10
CA ASP A 311 -3.93 6.43 6.18
C ASP A 311 -5.17 7.22 5.72
N TYR A 312 -6.29 6.54 5.47
CA TYR A 312 -7.54 7.08 4.93
C TYR A 312 -8.15 8.17 5.81
N LEU A 313 -8.23 9.42 5.31
CA LEU A 313 -8.66 10.58 6.12
C LEU A 313 -7.82 10.77 7.40
N GLY A 314 -6.58 10.26 7.43
CA GLY A 314 -5.73 10.37 8.62
C GLY A 314 -5.25 11.80 8.87
N VAL A 315 -5.19 12.62 7.83
CA VAL A 315 -4.89 14.06 7.94
C VAL A 315 -6.05 14.80 8.60
N ASP A 316 -7.29 14.47 8.27
CA ASP A 316 -8.50 15.01 8.91
C ASP A 316 -8.52 14.74 10.42
N GLN A 317 -7.92 13.63 10.86
CA GLN A 317 -7.82 13.21 12.26
C GLN A 317 -6.71 13.90 13.07
N ILE A 318 -5.97 14.86 12.50
CA ILE A 318 -4.95 15.63 13.24
C ILE A 318 -5.61 16.53 14.29
N ASN A 319 -6.71 17.19 13.96
CA ASN A 319 -7.44 18.05 14.88
C ASN A 319 -8.66 17.32 15.46
N THR A 320 -9.13 17.80 16.61
CA THR A 320 -10.36 17.31 17.26
C THR A 320 -11.33 18.48 17.44
N PRO A 321 -12.60 18.37 16.99
CA PRO A 321 -13.21 17.22 16.31
C PRO A 321 -12.63 16.96 14.90
N LEU A 322 -12.95 15.80 14.31
CA LEU A 322 -12.51 15.39 12.99
C LEU A 322 -12.72 16.50 11.95
N GLY A 323 -11.70 16.80 11.15
CA GLY A 323 -11.78 17.80 10.07
C GLY A 323 -11.82 19.26 10.55
N ALA A 324 -11.81 19.52 11.86
CA ALA A 324 -11.65 20.87 12.40
C ALA A 324 -10.33 21.47 11.89
N ASN A 325 -10.34 22.73 11.47
CA ASN A 325 -9.17 23.44 10.95
C ASN A 325 -8.36 22.60 9.93
N TYR A 326 -9.02 22.15 8.87
CA TYR A 326 -8.40 21.32 7.84
C TYR A 326 -7.15 21.96 7.22
N SER A 327 -7.11 23.30 7.11
CA SER A 327 -5.92 24.04 6.68
C SER A 327 -4.71 23.77 7.58
N HIS A 328 -4.90 23.78 8.91
CA HIS A 328 -3.86 23.36 9.86
C HIS A 328 -3.47 21.89 9.67
N SER A 329 -4.44 20.98 9.47
CA SER A 329 -4.15 19.56 9.24
C SER A 329 -3.25 19.34 8.02
N VAL A 330 -3.61 19.94 6.88
CA VAL A 330 -2.82 19.84 5.63
C VAL A 330 -1.43 20.42 5.85
N TYR A 331 -1.33 21.61 6.46
CA TYR A 331 -0.05 22.24 6.78
C TYR A 331 0.83 21.36 7.69
N ALA A 332 0.27 20.82 8.76
CA ALA A 332 0.99 19.98 9.70
C ALA A 332 1.48 18.69 9.03
N ALA A 333 0.63 18.03 8.24
CA ALA A 333 0.95 16.81 7.52
C ALA A 333 2.08 16.98 6.49
N ILE A 334 1.97 17.98 5.61
CA ILE A 334 2.99 18.22 4.59
C ILE A 334 4.33 18.64 5.22
N THR A 335 4.27 19.43 6.31
CA THR A 335 5.44 19.86 7.10
C THR A 335 6.10 18.70 7.84
N ALA A 336 5.31 17.73 8.32
CA ALA A 336 5.81 16.53 8.99
C ALA A 336 6.60 15.62 8.03
N GLY A 337 6.26 15.67 6.75
CA GLY A 337 6.98 14.96 5.69
C GLY A 337 6.13 13.98 4.90
N LEU A 338 4.80 14.07 4.95
CA LEU A 338 3.92 13.24 4.13
C LEU A 338 4.13 13.51 2.63
N ASP A 339 4.13 12.46 1.81
CA ASP A 339 4.37 12.56 0.36
C ASP A 339 3.08 12.41 -0.44
N MET A 340 2.17 11.54 0.03
CA MET A 340 0.90 11.26 -0.63
C MET A 340 -0.24 11.25 0.38
N PHE A 341 -1.36 11.86 0.01
CA PHE A 341 -2.55 12.07 0.82
C PHE A 341 -3.66 11.15 0.30
N MET A 342 -4.04 10.16 1.10
CA MET A 342 -5.19 9.29 0.86
C MET A 342 -6.46 10.00 1.35
N ASP A 343 -7.20 10.59 0.42
CA ASP A 343 -8.42 11.36 0.68
C ASP A 343 -9.51 10.94 -0.32
N SER A 344 -10.76 10.92 0.13
CA SER A 344 -11.93 10.59 -0.68
C SER A 344 -13.02 11.64 -0.62
N SER A 345 -13.03 12.54 0.36
CA SER A 345 -14.21 13.35 0.67
C SER A 345 -14.06 14.82 0.32
N ASN A 346 -12.82 15.35 0.27
CA ASN A 346 -12.59 16.79 0.13
C ASN A 346 -11.45 17.11 -0.87
N LEU A 347 -11.43 16.40 -2.01
CA LEU A 347 -10.39 16.53 -3.03
C LEU A 347 -10.05 17.99 -3.40
N THR A 348 -11.05 18.79 -3.77
CA THR A 348 -10.84 20.19 -4.17
C THR A 348 -10.21 20.99 -3.04
N LYS A 349 -10.72 20.82 -1.81
CA LYS A 349 -10.22 21.52 -0.62
C LYS A 349 -8.76 21.15 -0.31
N LEU A 350 -8.40 19.88 -0.43
CA LEU A 350 -7.01 19.43 -0.26
C LEU A 350 -6.06 20.10 -1.26
N ILE A 351 -6.45 20.09 -2.55
CA ILE A 351 -5.63 20.66 -3.63
C ILE A 351 -5.50 22.18 -3.47
N ASP A 352 -6.61 22.86 -3.16
CA ASP A 352 -6.63 24.30 -2.94
C ASP A 352 -5.75 24.70 -1.76
N GLU A 353 -5.82 23.94 -0.66
CA GLU A 353 -5.03 24.19 0.53
C GLU A 353 -3.53 23.97 0.25
N LEU A 354 -3.15 22.84 -0.35
CA LEU A 354 -1.75 22.58 -0.74
C LEU A 354 -1.22 23.68 -1.68
N THR A 355 -2.04 24.12 -2.63
CA THR A 355 -1.69 25.20 -3.57
C THR A 355 -1.52 26.52 -2.84
N SER A 356 -2.44 26.85 -1.95
CA SER A 356 -2.43 28.07 -1.14
C SER A 356 -1.21 28.13 -0.23
N LEU A 357 -0.89 27.05 0.48
CA LEU A 357 0.28 26.95 1.36
C LEU A 357 1.59 27.22 0.61
N VAL A 358 1.71 26.76 -0.63
CA VAL A 358 2.89 27.00 -1.47
C VAL A 358 2.90 28.44 -1.99
N LYS A 359 1.79 28.94 -2.55
CA LYS A 359 1.68 30.31 -3.08
C LYS A 359 1.93 31.36 -2.01
N ARG A 360 1.48 31.12 -0.78
CA ARG A 360 1.72 31.95 0.41
C ARG A 360 3.12 31.76 1.03
N LYS A 361 3.97 30.90 0.44
CA LYS A 361 5.33 30.59 0.90
C LYS A 361 5.39 29.99 2.32
N LEU A 362 4.28 29.42 2.81
CA LEU A 362 4.24 28.70 4.09
C LEU A 362 4.86 27.30 3.96
N ILE A 363 4.76 26.70 2.77
CA ILE A 363 5.45 25.47 2.40
C ILE A 363 6.42 25.77 1.25
N PRO A 364 7.72 25.48 1.40
CA PRO A 364 8.67 25.71 0.33
C PRO A 364 8.46 24.71 -0.81
N MET A 365 8.70 25.15 -2.06
CA MET A 365 8.66 24.27 -3.22
C MET A 365 9.55 23.04 -3.09
N SER A 366 10.67 23.13 -2.36
CA SER A 366 11.55 22.00 -2.07
C SER A 366 10.86 20.86 -1.31
N ARG A 367 9.83 21.15 -0.51
CA ARG A 367 9.02 20.12 0.16
C ARG A 367 8.12 19.40 -0.84
N ILE A 368 7.45 20.14 -1.72
CA ILE A 368 6.65 19.57 -2.82
C ILE A 368 7.55 18.72 -3.73
N ASP A 369 8.73 19.23 -4.08
CA ASP A 369 9.70 18.52 -4.89
C ASP A 369 10.21 17.22 -4.22
N ASP A 370 10.44 17.21 -2.90
CA ASP A 370 10.77 15.96 -2.18
C ASP A 370 9.64 14.93 -2.28
N ALA A 371 8.38 15.35 -2.08
CA ALA A 371 7.22 14.46 -2.19
C ALA A 371 7.12 13.84 -3.57
N VAL A 372 7.10 14.69 -4.60
CA VAL A 372 6.96 14.26 -5.99
C VAL A 372 8.15 13.40 -6.43
N LYS A 373 9.38 13.75 -6.03
CA LYS A 373 10.58 12.94 -6.32
C LYS A 373 10.45 11.52 -5.78
N ARG A 374 9.85 11.34 -4.60
CA ARG A 374 9.64 10.01 -3.99
C ARG A 374 8.55 9.23 -4.71
N ILE A 375 7.45 9.88 -5.07
CA ILE A 375 6.35 9.29 -5.83
C ILE A 375 6.83 8.82 -7.20
N LEU A 376 7.48 9.71 -7.96
CA LEU A 376 8.03 9.37 -9.27
C LEU A 376 9.10 8.29 -9.17
N ARG A 377 9.95 8.31 -8.12
CA ARG A 377 10.95 7.25 -7.91
C ARG A 377 10.28 5.87 -7.83
N VAL A 378 9.23 5.71 -7.03
CA VAL A 378 8.54 4.41 -6.92
C VAL A 378 7.94 4.02 -8.27
N LYS A 379 7.23 4.94 -8.95
CA LYS A 379 6.60 4.67 -10.25
C LYS A 379 7.60 4.24 -11.34
N PHE A 380 8.72 4.94 -11.47
CA PHE A 380 9.77 4.54 -12.41
C PHE A 380 10.45 3.23 -11.99
N THR A 381 10.78 3.07 -10.71
CA THR A 381 11.49 1.86 -10.23
C THR A 381 10.69 0.59 -10.48
N MET A 382 9.36 0.65 -10.34
CA MET A 382 8.48 -0.50 -10.59
C MET A 382 8.13 -0.71 -12.07
N GLY A 383 8.70 0.08 -12.99
CA GLY A 383 8.45 -0.04 -14.42
C GLY A 383 7.06 0.43 -14.86
N LEU A 384 6.40 1.31 -14.09
CA LEU A 384 5.03 1.74 -14.35
C LEU A 384 4.92 2.67 -15.56
N PHE A 385 5.98 3.38 -15.91
CA PHE A 385 6.04 4.19 -17.13
C PHE A 385 6.14 3.32 -18.38
N GLU A 386 6.80 2.16 -18.28
CA GLU A 386 6.96 1.21 -19.37
C GLU A 386 5.75 0.28 -19.52
N ASN A 387 5.13 -0.11 -18.40
CA ASN A 387 3.98 -1.03 -18.36
C ASN A 387 2.81 -0.41 -17.57
N PRO A 388 2.21 0.70 -18.03
CA PRO A 388 1.14 1.36 -17.29
C PRO A 388 -0.21 0.63 -17.41
N ILE A 389 -0.43 -0.08 -18.52
CA ILE A 389 -1.68 -0.79 -18.85
C ILE A 389 -1.50 -2.27 -18.50
N ALA A 390 -2.47 -2.83 -17.78
CA ALA A 390 -2.52 -4.24 -17.46
C ALA A 390 -3.05 -5.06 -18.64
N ASP A 391 -2.61 -6.31 -18.71
CA ASP A 391 -3.12 -7.33 -19.64
C ASP A 391 -3.76 -8.49 -18.86
N HIS A 392 -4.34 -9.45 -19.56
CA HIS A 392 -5.03 -10.60 -18.96
C HIS A 392 -4.10 -11.82 -18.75
N SER A 393 -2.78 -11.69 -18.97
CA SER A 393 -1.85 -12.83 -18.95
C SER A 393 -1.75 -13.52 -17.59
N LEU A 394 -2.10 -12.81 -16.51
CA LEU A 394 -2.10 -13.34 -15.14
C LEU A 394 -3.49 -13.69 -14.62
N ALA A 395 -4.55 -13.61 -15.44
CA ALA A 395 -5.92 -13.87 -14.98
C ALA A 395 -6.09 -15.26 -14.34
N ASN A 396 -5.31 -16.26 -14.80
CA ASN A 396 -5.30 -17.62 -14.26
C ASN A 396 -4.63 -17.76 -12.88
N GLN A 397 -3.95 -16.72 -12.38
CA GLN A 397 -3.34 -16.73 -11.05
C GLN A 397 -4.39 -16.52 -9.96
N LEU A 398 -5.48 -15.79 -10.25
CA LEU A 398 -6.52 -15.48 -9.27
C LEU A 398 -7.22 -16.75 -8.79
N GLY A 399 -7.02 -17.11 -7.52
CA GLY A 399 -7.64 -18.30 -6.94
C GLY A 399 -7.08 -19.61 -7.48
N SER A 400 -5.85 -19.63 -7.99
CA SER A 400 -5.21 -20.83 -8.54
C SER A 400 -5.12 -21.95 -7.49
N LYS A 401 -5.08 -23.20 -7.97
CA LYS A 401 -4.98 -24.37 -7.10
C LYS A 401 -3.71 -24.34 -6.27
N GLU A 402 -2.60 -23.92 -6.87
CA GLU A 402 -1.29 -23.81 -6.24
C GLU A 402 -1.32 -22.80 -5.09
N HIS A 403 -1.97 -21.65 -5.28
CA HIS A 403 -2.11 -20.64 -4.22
C HIS A 403 -3.03 -21.14 -3.10
N ARG A 404 -4.11 -21.84 -3.43
CA ARG A 404 -5.01 -22.45 -2.43
C ARG A 404 -4.32 -23.57 -1.63
N GLU A 405 -3.46 -24.37 -2.24
CA GLU A 405 -2.66 -25.37 -1.52
C GLU A 405 -1.61 -24.71 -0.60
N LEU A 406 -1.02 -23.59 -1.02
CA LEU A 406 -0.17 -22.77 -0.15
C LEU A 406 -0.95 -22.20 1.04
N ALA A 407 -2.17 -21.69 0.81
CA ALA A 407 -3.05 -21.22 1.89
C ALA A 407 -3.42 -22.36 2.84
N ARG A 408 -3.70 -23.55 2.31
CA ARG A 408 -3.95 -24.77 3.09
C ARG A 408 -2.74 -25.18 3.93
N GLU A 409 -1.53 -25.09 3.38
CA GLU A 409 -0.28 -25.29 4.13
C GLU A 409 -0.18 -24.29 5.29
N ALA A 410 -0.43 -23.01 5.03
CA ALA A 410 -0.38 -21.95 6.02
C ALA A 410 -1.42 -22.15 7.14
N VAL A 411 -2.67 -22.49 6.79
CA VAL A 411 -3.72 -22.84 7.76
C VAL A 411 -3.23 -23.96 8.67
N ARG A 412 -2.73 -25.07 8.10
CA ARG A 412 -2.23 -26.21 8.88
C ARG A 412 -1.12 -25.81 9.85
N LYS A 413 -0.15 -25.01 9.41
CA LYS A 413 0.98 -24.54 10.22
C LYS A 413 0.59 -23.49 11.26
N SER A 414 -0.55 -22.82 11.11
CA SER A 414 -1.03 -21.79 12.04
C SER A 414 -1.83 -22.34 13.24
N LEU A 415 -2.17 -23.63 13.24
CA LEU A 415 -2.94 -24.23 14.33
C LEU A 415 -2.10 -24.38 15.59
N VAL A 416 -2.62 -23.90 16.73
CA VAL A 416 -2.03 -24.11 18.04
C VAL A 416 -2.85 -25.15 18.79
N LEU A 417 -2.27 -26.32 19.05
CA LEU A 417 -2.90 -27.37 19.84
C LEU A 417 -2.79 -27.03 21.34
N LEU A 418 -3.87 -26.50 21.93
CA LEU A 418 -3.88 -26.08 23.33
C LEU A 418 -4.17 -27.23 24.32
N LYS A 419 -4.95 -28.24 23.89
CA LYS A 419 -5.33 -29.40 24.69
C LYS A 419 -5.57 -30.60 23.77
N ASN A 420 -5.13 -31.80 24.17
CA ASN A 420 -5.32 -33.03 23.40
C ASN A 420 -5.78 -34.20 24.28
N GLY A 421 -7.04 -34.18 24.70
CA GLY A 421 -7.60 -35.15 25.65
C GLY A 421 -7.67 -34.62 27.08
N GLU A 422 -8.44 -35.30 27.93
CA GLU A 422 -8.54 -34.97 29.37
C GLU A 422 -7.40 -35.57 30.20
N ASN A 423 -6.78 -36.65 29.69
CA ASN A 423 -5.64 -37.33 30.29
C ASN A 423 -4.51 -37.46 29.23
N ALA A 424 -3.26 -37.33 29.66
CA ALA A 424 -2.06 -37.48 28.85
C ALA A 424 -1.94 -38.85 28.15
N ASP A 425 -2.47 -39.92 28.75
CA ASP A 425 -2.32 -41.29 28.22
C ASP A 425 -3.29 -41.64 27.08
N LYS A 426 -4.30 -40.78 26.81
CA LYS A 426 -5.34 -41.02 25.80
C LYS A 426 -5.57 -39.78 24.94
N PRO A 427 -4.68 -39.51 23.96
CA PRO A 427 -4.82 -38.36 23.08
C PRO A 427 -6.07 -38.49 22.21
N LEU A 428 -6.79 -37.39 22.02
CA LEU A 428 -7.97 -37.34 21.15
C LEU A 428 -7.57 -37.20 19.66
N LEU A 429 -6.54 -36.41 19.39
CA LEU A 429 -6.03 -36.11 18.07
C LEU A 429 -4.74 -36.91 17.80
N PRO A 430 -4.54 -37.42 16.56
CA PRO A 430 -5.42 -37.24 15.40
C PRO A 430 -6.67 -38.14 15.40
N LEU A 431 -7.80 -37.62 14.93
CA LEU A 431 -9.03 -38.41 14.79
C LEU A 431 -8.88 -39.49 13.69
N PRO A 432 -9.48 -40.68 13.87
CA PRO A 432 -9.50 -41.70 12.83
C PRO A 432 -10.33 -41.23 11.64
N LYS A 433 -9.82 -41.43 10.41
CA LYS A 433 -10.55 -41.10 9.18
C LYS A 433 -11.77 -42.01 8.94
N LYS A 434 -11.74 -43.23 9.48
CA LYS A 434 -12.84 -44.19 9.41
C LYS A 434 -13.55 -44.20 10.75
N ALA A 435 -14.82 -43.80 10.74
CA ALA A 435 -15.73 -43.84 11.87
C ALA A 435 -17.14 -44.12 11.35
N ASN A 436 -17.95 -44.82 12.14
CA ASN A 436 -19.32 -45.16 11.72
C ASN A 436 -20.19 -43.91 11.55
N LYS A 437 -19.98 -42.90 12.41
CA LYS A 437 -20.68 -41.62 12.38
C LYS A 437 -19.83 -40.59 13.11
N ILE A 438 -19.78 -39.38 12.55
CA ILE A 438 -19.18 -38.21 13.20
C ILE A 438 -20.22 -37.10 13.29
N LEU A 439 -20.08 -36.24 14.29
CA LEU A 439 -20.85 -35.01 14.43
C LEU A 439 -19.93 -33.82 14.15
N VAL A 440 -20.39 -32.91 13.29
CA VAL A 440 -19.77 -31.60 13.11
C VAL A 440 -20.77 -30.54 13.57
N ALA A 441 -20.37 -29.67 14.49
CA ALA A 441 -21.25 -28.71 15.14
C ALA A 441 -20.52 -27.40 15.45
N GLY A 442 -21.29 -26.35 15.75
CA GLY A 442 -20.79 -25.01 16.08
C GLY A 442 -21.04 -23.99 14.96
N THR A 443 -21.21 -22.73 15.32
CA THR A 443 -21.60 -21.64 14.40
C THR A 443 -20.58 -21.36 13.28
N HIS A 444 -19.32 -21.79 13.45
CA HIS A 444 -18.23 -21.58 12.51
C HIS A 444 -17.91 -22.81 11.66
N ALA A 445 -18.58 -23.95 11.89
CA ALA A 445 -18.22 -25.20 11.25
C ALA A 445 -18.48 -25.22 9.73
N ASP A 446 -19.52 -24.51 9.27
CA ASP A 446 -19.86 -24.36 7.85
C ASP A 446 -20.15 -22.89 7.49
N ASN A 447 -19.19 -22.01 7.79
CA ASN A 447 -19.32 -20.58 7.50
C ASN A 447 -17.99 -20.00 6.98
N LEU A 448 -17.89 -19.91 5.65
CA LEU A 448 -16.71 -19.41 4.93
C LEU A 448 -16.36 -17.99 5.37
N GLY A 449 -17.36 -17.13 5.51
CA GLY A 449 -17.16 -15.76 5.97
C GLY A 449 -16.53 -15.68 7.37
N TYR A 450 -17.04 -16.45 8.33
CA TYR A 450 -16.52 -16.46 9.70
C TYR A 450 -15.11 -17.03 9.82
N GLN A 451 -14.77 -18.08 9.06
CA GLN A 451 -13.39 -18.59 9.09
C GLN A 451 -12.38 -17.63 8.41
N CYS A 452 -12.84 -16.73 7.53
CA CYS A 452 -11.99 -15.72 6.89
C CYS A 452 -11.84 -14.45 7.74
N GLY A 453 -12.91 -14.00 8.41
CA GLY A 453 -12.90 -12.82 9.28
C GLY A 453 -13.00 -11.49 8.55
N GLY A 454 -12.50 -10.42 9.20
CA GLY A 454 -12.46 -9.06 8.63
C GLY A 454 -11.57 -8.98 7.38
N TRP A 455 -11.72 -7.90 6.61
CA TRP A 455 -11.01 -7.70 5.35
C TRP A 455 -11.22 -8.83 4.32
N THR A 456 -12.38 -9.48 4.30
CA THR A 456 -12.72 -10.48 3.27
C THR A 456 -13.97 -10.05 2.52
N ILE A 457 -13.83 -9.76 1.23
CA ILE A 457 -14.83 -9.19 0.32
C ILE A 457 -15.28 -7.77 0.70
N THR A 458 -15.62 -7.54 1.97
CA THR A 458 -15.96 -6.23 2.53
C THR A 458 -14.97 -5.84 3.64
N TRP A 459 -14.98 -4.56 4.03
CA TRP A 459 -14.12 -4.06 5.10
C TRP A 459 -14.27 -4.85 6.42
N GLN A 460 -15.50 -5.05 6.90
CA GLN A 460 -15.77 -5.74 8.16
C GLN A 460 -15.82 -7.27 8.05
N GLY A 461 -15.73 -7.82 6.83
CA GLY A 461 -16.11 -9.20 6.56
C GLY A 461 -17.63 -9.38 6.58
N LEU A 462 -18.07 -10.59 6.27
CA LEU A 462 -19.49 -10.98 6.24
C LEU A 462 -19.64 -12.41 6.75
N SER A 463 -20.85 -12.79 7.16
CA SER A 463 -21.22 -14.19 7.42
C SER A 463 -21.71 -14.88 6.15
N GLY A 464 -21.51 -16.20 6.06
CA GLY A 464 -22.15 -17.05 5.05
C GLY A 464 -21.16 -17.67 4.06
N ASN A 465 -21.69 -18.51 3.16
CA ASN A 465 -20.90 -19.32 2.21
C ASN A 465 -20.91 -18.77 0.78
N ASN A 466 -21.86 -17.90 0.43
CA ASN A 466 -22.02 -17.35 -0.94
C ASN A 466 -21.22 -16.06 -1.18
N LEU A 467 -20.14 -15.84 -0.43
CA LEU A 467 -19.35 -14.60 -0.46
C LEU A 467 -18.20 -14.67 -1.48
N THR A 468 -17.53 -15.83 -1.54
CA THR A 468 -16.38 -16.11 -2.40
C THR A 468 -16.24 -17.63 -2.60
N ILE A 469 -15.27 -18.05 -3.40
CA ILE A 469 -14.98 -19.47 -3.63
C ILE A 469 -13.98 -19.97 -2.60
N GLY A 470 -14.36 -21.00 -1.83
CA GLY A 470 -13.52 -21.62 -0.81
C GLY A 470 -14.09 -22.93 -0.27
N THR A 471 -13.31 -23.64 0.56
CA THR A 471 -13.74 -24.91 1.16
C THR A 471 -14.59 -24.66 2.40
N HIS A 472 -15.76 -25.30 2.41
CA HIS A 472 -16.76 -25.33 3.50
C HIS A 472 -17.49 -26.70 3.46
N LEU A 473 -18.24 -27.10 4.48
CA LEU A 473 -18.71 -28.49 4.63
C LEU A 473 -19.60 -28.93 3.45
N SER A 474 -20.51 -28.07 2.98
CA SER A 474 -21.37 -28.42 1.84
C SER A 474 -20.58 -28.63 0.54
N SER A 475 -19.45 -27.92 0.35
CA SER A 475 -18.55 -28.11 -0.81
C SER A 475 -17.77 -29.43 -0.78
N ILE A 476 -17.64 -30.07 0.39
CA ILE A 476 -17.00 -31.39 0.54
C ILE A 476 -17.98 -32.48 0.12
N HIS A 477 -19.24 -32.41 0.55
CA HIS A 477 -20.28 -33.36 0.16
C HIS A 477 -20.59 -33.36 -1.35
N SER A 478 -20.50 -32.21 -2.03
CA SER A 478 -20.69 -32.12 -3.49
C SER A 478 -19.54 -32.74 -4.31
N ASN A 479 -18.32 -32.78 -3.75
CA ASN A 479 -17.18 -33.41 -4.42
C ASN A 479 -17.17 -34.93 -4.25
N GLU A 480 -17.68 -35.45 -3.12
CA GLU A 480 -17.87 -36.89 -2.93
C GLU A 480 -18.98 -37.45 -3.84
N SER A 481 -20.04 -36.70 -4.15
CA SER A 481 -21.06 -37.15 -5.11
C SER A 481 -20.59 -37.17 -6.57
N SER A 482 -19.56 -36.40 -6.93
CA SER A 482 -18.93 -36.45 -8.26
C SER A 482 -17.92 -37.59 -8.46
N SER A 483 -17.56 -38.32 -7.39
CA SER A 483 -16.64 -39.46 -7.46
C SER A 483 -17.32 -40.83 -7.47
N TYR A 484 -18.66 -40.87 -7.57
CA TYR A 484 -19.45 -42.10 -7.69
C TYR A 484 -20.18 -42.28 -9.03
N SER A 485 -19.89 -41.48 -10.05
CA SER A 485 -20.55 -41.57 -11.37
C SER A 485 -19.65 -42.12 -12.49
N THR A 486 -18.79 -43.11 -12.24
CA THR A 486 -18.36 -44.05 -13.31
C THR A 486 -17.68 -45.29 -12.71
N LEU A 487 -18.46 -46.36 -12.54
CA LEU A 487 -18.11 -47.79 -12.41
C LEU A 487 -19.41 -48.43 -11.88
N GLY A 488 -20.32 -48.99 -12.68
CA GLY A 488 -20.06 -49.97 -13.72
C GLY A 488 -20.25 -51.37 -13.14
N PHE A 489 -21.52 -51.80 -13.09
CA PHE A 489 -22.02 -53.18 -13.07
C PHE A 489 -21.79 -54.12 -11.85
N LEU A 490 -22.93 -54.78 -11.53
CA LEU A 490 -23.22 -55.97 -10.71
C LEU A 490 -23.31 -55.79 -9.19
#